data_AF-J4GVM8-F1
#
_entry.id   AF-J4GVM8-F1
#
_cell.length_a   1.000
_cell.length_b   1.000
_cell.length_c   1.000
_cell.angle_alpha   90.00
_cell.angle_beta   90.00
_cell.angle_gamma   90.00
#
_symmetry.space_group_name_H-M   'P 1'
#
loop_
_entity.id
_entity.type
_entity.pdbx_description
1 polymer ?
#
loop_
_entity_poly.entity_id
_entity_poly.type
_entity_poly.pdbx_seq_one_letter_code
_entity_poly.pdbx_strand_id
1 'polypeptide(L)'
;MTKLSADLALLLLGIHGHEATKLLNFNLPLEISQADDEHVTDFDATLEVTDTNLHPSFEQTIIIKVEKIKREFVHKGTFDFVKPDKNHPINLLQNMQRKGKFYTRGTSVVAPGPTQFTAQQFPQYGGHAGNDGRVVIYTYTKDGITGVFISEDDNYVAGVFKDSDNTFWKPTA
;
A
#
# COMPACT_ATOMS: atom_id res chain seq x y z
N MET A 1 -6.72 28.46 -4.82
CA MET A 1 -6.78 27.15 -4.12
C MET A 1 -5.37 26.60 -4.05
N THR A 2 -4.95 26.11 -2.89
CA THR A 2 -3.60 25.59 -2.66
C THR A 2 -3.45 24.24 -3.35
N LYS A 3 -2.49 24.10 -4.28
CA LYS A 3 -2.16 22.82 -4.93
C LYS A 3 -1.57 21.88 -3.87
N LEU A 4 -2.12 20.68 -3.72
CA LEU A 4 -1.58 19.66 -2.82
C LEU A 4 -0.28 19.11 -3.43
N SER A 5 0.74 18.84 -2.60
CA SER A 5 1.91 18.09 -3.05
C SER A 5 1.53 16.64 -3.35
N ALA A 6 2.30 15.96 -4.21
CA ALA A 6 2.08 14.56 -4.53
C ALA A 6 2.12 13.65 -3.29
N ASP A 7 3.01 13.91 -2.32
CA ASP A 7 3.07 13.16 -1.07
C ASP A 7 1.79 13.32 -0.24
N LEU A 8 1.25 14.54 -0.18
CA LEU A 8 0.00 14.81 0.53
C LEU A 8 -1.20 14.18 -0.19
N ALA A 9 -1.20 14.17 -1.53
CA ALA A 9 -2.19 13.47 -2.32
C ALA A 9 -2.14 11.95 -2.10
N LEU A 10 -0.96 11.34 -2.09
CA LEU A 10 -0.76 9.91 -1.80
C LEU A 10 -1.18 9.56 -0.38
N LEU A 11 -0.86 10.41 0.61
CA LEU A 11 -1.29 10.21 1.99
C LEU A 11 -2.82 10.29 2.13
N LEU A 12 -3.44 11.30 1.52
CA LEU A 12 -4.90 11.44 1.50
C LEU A 12 -5.55 10.24 0.80
N LEU A 13 -4.94 9.74 -0.29
CA LEU A 13 -5.39 8.54 -0.98
C LEU A 13 -5.27 7.29 -0.09
N GLY A 14 -4.21 7.15 0.69
CA GLY A 14 -4.12 6.00 1.58
C GLY A 14 -5.15 6.07 2.73
N ILE A 15 -5.31 7.23 3.37
CA ILE A 15 -6.17 7.35 4.56
C ILE A 15 -7.64 7.40 4.17
N HIS A 16 -7.98 8.31 3.26
CA HIS A 16 -9.34 8.58 2.85
C HIS A 16 -9.65 7.96 1.50
N GLY A 17 -8.66 7.66 0.67
CA GLY A 17 -8.80 7.17 -0.72
C GLY A 17 -9.86 7.83 -1.57
N HIS A 18 -10.11 7.21 -2.72
CA HIS A 18 -10.50 7.99 -3.88
C HIS A 18 -11.89 8.62 -3.77
N GLU A 19 -12.87 7.87 -3.26
CA GLU A 19 -14.24 8.39 -3.16
C GLU A 19 -14.44 9.36 -1.99
N ALA A 20 -13.81 9.12 -0.84
CA ALA A 20 -13.94 10.07 0.27
C ALA A 20 -13.12 11.36 0.05
N THR A 21 -12.01 11.32 -0.70
CA THR A 21 -11.28 12.54 -1.07
C THR A 21 -12.09 13.44 -2.02
N LYS A 22 -12.85 12.85 -2.95
CA LYS A 22 -13.84 13.60 -3.77
C LYS A 22 -14.92 14.24 -2.91
N LEU A 23 -15.49 13.50 -1.95
CA LEU A 23 -16.52 14.02 -1.03
C LEU A 23 -16.00 15.15 -0.14
N LEU A 24 -14.71 15.15 0.18
CA LEU A 24 -14.03 16.20 0.95
C LEU A 24 -13.59 17.40 0.09
N ASN A 25 -13.95 17.44 -1.20
CA ASN A 25 -13.53 18.47 -2.16
C ASN A 25 -12.01 18.63 -2.27
N PHE A 26 -11.24 17.58 -1.97
CA PHE A 26 -9.83 17.58 -2.32
C PHE A 26 -9.69 17.32 -3.81
N ASN A 27 -9.22 18.32 -4.54
CA ASN A 27 -8.92 18.18 -5.97
C ASN A 27 -7.58 17.43 -6.08
N LEU A 28 -7.64 16.10 -5.99
CA LEU A 28 -6.45 15.27 -6.12
C LEU A 28 -5.90 15.40 -7.56
N PRO A 29 -4.60 15.62 -7.74
CA PRO A 29 -3.98 15.75 -9.06
C PRO A 29 -3.84 14.37 -9.73
N LEU A 30 -4.97 13.72 -9.98
CA LEU A 30 -5.06 12.42 -10.64
C LEU A 30 -5.04 12.65 -12.14
N GLU A 31 -3.88 12.48 -12.76
CA GLU A 31 -3.76 12.54 -14.21
C GLU A 31 -3.36 11.19 -14.78
N ILE A 32 -4.10 10.77 -15.80
CA ILE A 32 -3.90 9.49 -16.49
C ILE A 32 -2.75 9.57 -17.50
N SER A 33 -2.21 10.77 -17.83
CA SER A 33 -1.29 10.87 -18.98
C SER A 33 -0.31 12.05 -19.11
N GLN A 34 0.10 12.79 -18.08
CA GLN A 34 1.19 13.79 -18.25
C GLN A 34 2.33 13.69 -17.23
N ALA A 35 3.54 13.85 -17.75
CA ALA A 35 4.83 13.60 -17.12
C ALA A 35 5.32 14.82 -16.31
N ASP A 36 4.56 15.20 -15.29
CA ASP A 36 5.02 16.18 -14.31
C ASP A 36 5.02 15.56 -12.92
N ASP A 37 6.09 15.81 -12.15
CA ASP A 37 6.35 15.18 -10.85
C ASP A 37 5.33 15.59 -9.77
N GLU A 38 4.39 16.48 -10.07
CA GLU A 38 3.36 16.95 -9.13
C GLU A 38 2.02 16.18 -9.22
N HIS A 39 1.92 15.16 -10.08
CA HIS A 39 0.69 14.37 -10.26
C HIS A 39 0.76 13.00 -9.57
N VAL A 40 -0.40 12.35 -9.44
CA VAL A 40 -0.52 10.96 -9.00
C VAL A 40 -1.09 10.12 -10.15
N THR A 41 -0.41 9.03 -10.48
CA THR A 41 -0.85 8.06 -11.49
C THR A 41 -1.34 6.79 -10.81
N ASP A 42 -2.45 6.23 -11.26
CA ASP A 42 -2.95 4.92 -10.80
C ASP A 42 -2.66 3.78 -11.79
N PHE A 43 -2.45 2.60 -11.24
CA PHE A 43 -2.23 1.35 -11.96
C PHE A 43 -3.07 0.24 -11.34
N ASP A 44 -3.51 -0.70 -12.18
CA ASP A 44 -4.02 -1.97 -11.66
C ASP A 44 -2.86 -2.74 -11.03
N ALA A 45 -3.10 -3.27 -9.83
CA ALA A 45 -2.11 -4.00 -9.07
C ALA A 45 -2.71 -5.22 -8.40
N THR A 46 -1.84 -6.17 -8.05
CA THR A 46 -2.21 -7.38 -7.32
C THR A 46 -1.37 -7.51 -6.07
N LEU A 47 -2.01 -7.68 -4.92
CA LEU A 47 -1.40 -8.01 -3.63
C LEU A 47 -1.43 -9.52 -3.44
N GLU A 48 -0.28 -10.11 -3.13
CA GLU A 48 -0.12 -11.51 -2.72
C GLU A 48 0.48 -11.55 -1.33
N VAL A 49 -0.10 -12.38 -0.45
CA VAL A 49 0.41 -12.58 0.91
C VAL A 49 0.49 -14.06 1.23
N THR A 50 1.67 -14.49 1.68
CA THR A 50 1.97 -15.88 2.04
C THR A 50 2.66 -15.94 3.39
N ASP A 51 2.15 -16.76 4.30
CA ASP A 51 2.79 -16.98 5.60
C ASP A 51 4.04 -17.86 5.43
N THR A 52 5.18 -17.40 5.93
CA THR A 52 6.43 -18.17 5.90
C THR A 52 6.77 -18.78 7.26
N ASN A 53 6.26 -18.20 8.36
CA ASN A 53 6.38 -18.77 9.70
C ASN A 53 5.14 -18.41 10.53
N LEU A 54 4.41 -19.44 11.01
CA LEU A 54 3.22 -19.27 11.84
C LEU A 54 3.54 -19.20 13.35
N HIS A 55 4.76 -19.55 13.74
CA HIS A 55 5.20 -19.51 15.13
C HIS A 55 5.87 -18.16 15.45
N PRO A 56 5.70 -17.62 16.67
CA PRO A 56 6.38 -16.40 17.07
C PRO A 56 7.91 -16.52 16.92
N SER A 57 8.58 -15.57 16.27
CA SER A 57 8.02 -14.40 15.57
C SER A 57 7.39 -14.75 14.22
N PHE A 58 6.13 -14.33 14.02
CA PHE A 58 5.37 -14.55 12.80
C PHE A 58 6.01 -13.85 11.59
N GLU A 59 6.05 -14.53 10.45
CA GLU A 59 6.67 -14.02 9.21
C GLU A 59 5.75 -14.18 8.00
N GLN A 60 5.72 -13.16 7.13
CA GLN A 60 5.02 -13.22 5.84
C GLN A 60 5.91 -12.76 4.70
N THR A 61 5.59 -13.28 3.52
CA THR A 61 5.97 -12.69 2.25
C THR A 61 4.81 -11.85 1.73
N ILE A 62 5.05 -10.57 1.48
CA ILE A 62 4.07 -9.62 0.93
C ILE A 62 4.60 -9.17 -0.43
N ILE A 63 3.79 -9.32 -1.48
CA ILE A 63 4.16 -8.97 -2.84
C ILE A 63 3.10 -8.05 -3.44
N ILE A 64 3.51 -6.93 -4.04
CA ILE A 64 2.62 -6.09 -4.86
C ILE A 64 3.15 -6.08 -6.28
N LYS A 65 2.35 -6.61 -7.22
CA LYS A 65 2.69 -6.65 -8.65
C LYS A 65 1.95 -5.54 -9.39
N VAL A 66 2.69 -4.77 -10.18
CA VAL A 66 2.17 -3.70 -11.03
C VAL A 66 2.65 -3.91 -12.46
N GLU A 67 1.93 -4.76 -13.20
CA GLU A 67 2.32 -5.27 -14.52
C GLU A 67 2.60 -4.15 -15.54
N LYS A 68 1.75 -3.12 -15.56
CA LYS A 68 1.85 -2.01 -16.52
C LYS A 68 3.18 -1.26 -16.44
N ILE A 69 3.81 -1.19 -15.25
CA ILE A 69 5.13 -0.57 -15.04
C ILE A 69 6.25 -1.59 -14.83
N LYS A 70 5.96 -2.89 -14.95
CA LYS A 70 6.91 -4.00 -14.74
C LYS A 70 7.65 -3.88 -13.40
N ARG A 71 6.89 -3.70 -12.32
CA ARG A 71 7.43 -3.58 -10.96
C ARG A 71 6.76 -4.56 -10.01
N GLU A 72 7.60 -5.11 -9.13
CA GLU A 72 7.19 -5.95 -8.03
C GLU A 72 7.82 -5.40 -6.74
N PHE A 73 6.98 -5.06 -5.77
CA PHE A 73 7.39 -4.87 -4.38
C PHE A 73 7.44 -6.24 -3.71
N VAL A 74 8.47 -6.48 -2.92
CA VAL A 74 8.61 -7.70 -2.11
C VAL A 74 9.03 -7.31 -0.71
N HIS A 75 8.31 -7.81 0.28
CA HIS A 75 8.76 -7.92 1.66
C HIS A 75 8.80 -9.40 2.06
N LYS A 76 9.82 -9.81 2.81
CA LYS A 76 9.89 -11.13 3.43
C LYS A 76 10.40 -11.05 4.86
N GLY A 77 9.59 -11.43 5.83
CA GLY A 77 10.04 -11.58 7.21
C GLY A 77 8.98 -11.16 8.21
N THR A 78 9.44 -10.76 9.39
CA THR A 78 8.57 -10.25 10.45
C THR A 78 8.18 -8.80 10.15
N PHE A 79 7.01 -8.39 10.62
CA PHE A 79 6.62 -6.99 10.65
C PHE A 79 5.83 -6.70 11.92
N ASP A 80 6.03 -5.51 12.50
CA ASP A 80 5.48 -5.18 13.80
C ASP A 80 4.00 -4.83 13.68
N PHE A 81 3.12 -5.66 14.24
CA PHE A 81 1.71 -5.36 14.32
C PHE A 81 1.43 -4.29 15.38
N VAL A 82 0.54 -3.34 15.10
CA VAL A 82 0.06 -2.37 16.10
C VAL A 82 -1.02 -3.07 16.93
N LYS A 83 -0.66 -3.50 18.14
CA LYS A 83 -1.46 -4.33 19.05
C LYS A 83 -1.69 -5.77 18.54
N PRO A 84 -0.65 -6.61 18.47
CA PRO A 84 -0.89 -8.03 18.44
C PRO A 84 -1.45 -8.36 19.83
N ASP A 85 -2.70 -8.80 19.93
CA ASP A 85 -2.97 -9.72 21.03
C ASP A 85 -1.92 -10.82 20.87
N LYS A 86 -1.07 -11.02 21.89
CA LYS A 86 0.02 -12.01 21.83
C LYS A 86 -0.50 -13.41 21.48
N ASN A 87 -1.80 -13.64 21.65
CA ASN A 87 -2.48 -14.89 21.33
C ASN A 87 -3.23 -14.87 19.98
N HIS A 88 -3.46 -13.68 19.39
CA HIS A 88 -4.21 -13.51 18.14
C HIS A 88 -3.60 -12.39 17.29
N PRO A 89 -2.47 -12.63 16.60
CA PRO A 89 -1.91 -11.64 15.70
C PRO A 89 -2.90 -11.36 14.56
N ILE A 90 -3.20 -10.07 14.36
CA ILE A 90 -4.11 -9.55 13.33
C ILE A 90 -3.33 -9.53 12.02
N ASN A 91 -3.23 -10.69 11.37
CA ASN A 91 -2.45 -10.92 10.17
C ASN A 91 -3.23 -10.55 8.90
N LEU A 92 -2.49 -10.12 7.86
CA LEU A 92 -2.98 -10.21 6.49
C LEU A 92 -3.46 -11.66 6.26
N LEU A 93 -4.71 -11.86 5.83
CA LEU A 93 -5.33 -13.15 5.61
C LEU A 93 -4.41 -14.04 4.75
N GLN A 94 -4.18 -15.25 5.25
CA GLN A 94 -3.24 -16.22 4.65
C GLN A 94 -3.56 -16.54 3.18
N ASN A 95 -2.51 -16.78 2.39
CA ASN A 95 -2.56 -17.35 1.04
C ASN A 95 -3.56 -16.65 0.11
N MET A 96 -3.53 -15.31 0.13
CA MET A 96 -4.48 -14.50 -0.61
C MET A 96 -3.82 -13.81 -1.79
N GLN A 97 -4.60 -13.70 -2.86
CA GLN A 97 -4.34 -12.80 -3.98
C GLN A 97 -5.52 -11.81 -4.04
N ARG A 98 -5.23 -10.51 -4.04
CA ARG A 98 -6.23 -9.43 -4.10
C ARG A 98 -5.91 -8.44 -5.19
N LYS A 99 -6.95 -8.03 -5.92
CA LYS A 99 -6.84 -6.94 -6.89
C LYS A 99 -6.97 -5.62 -6.17
N GLY A 100 -6.26 -4.61 -6.66
CA GLY A 100 -6.31 -3.28 -6.11
C GLY A 100 -5.78 -2.25 -7.08
N LYS A 101 -5.66 -1.02 -6.58
CA LYS A 101 -5.06 0.10 -7.27
C LYS A 101 -3.74 0.46 -6.62
N PHE A 102 -2.72 0.73 -7.42
CA PHE A 102 -1.44 1.26 -6.97
C PHE A 102 -1.26 2.68 -7.49
N TYR A 103 -1.05 3.61 -6.57
CA TYR A 103 -0.85 5.03 -6.85
C TYR A 103 0.62 5.40 -6.67
N THR A 104 1.20 6.15 -7.60
CA THR A 104 2.59 6.66 -7.52
C THR A 104 2.67 8.11 -7.96
N ARG A 105 3.77 8.79 -7.59
CA ARG A 105 4.08 10.15 -8.02
C ARG A 105 4.50 10.20 -9.50
N GLY A 106 3.85 11.05 -10.29
CA GLY A 106 4.12 11.30 -11.71
C GLY A 106 4.09 10.04 -12.58
N THR A 107 4.80 10.08 -13.71
CA THR A 107 5.16 8.89 -14.50
C THR A 107 6.41 8.17 -13.95
N SER A 108 7.01 8.75 -12.91
CA SER A 108 8.26 8.32 -12.29
C SER A 108 8.03 7.00 -11.57
N VAL A 109 8.28 5.94 -12.34
CA VAL A 109 8.20 4.53 -11.94
C VAL A 109 8.99 4.34 -10.66
N VAL A 110 8.41 3.62 -9.71
CA VAL A 110 9.14 3.21 -8.50
C VAL A 110 10.48 2.60 -8.89
N ALA A 111 11.56 3.22 -8.40
CA ALA A 111 12.91 2.78 -8.71
C ALA A 111 13.18 1.43 -8.05
N PRO A 112 13.85 0.48 -8.75
CA PRO A 112 14.34 -0.72 -8.10
C PRO A 112 15.28 -0.38 -6.95
N GLY A 113 15.17 -1.13 -5.86
CA GLY A 113 16.01 -0.96 -4.68
C GLY A 113 15.24 -1.06 -3.37
N PRO A 114 15.94 -0.84 -2.24
CA PRO A 114 15.36 -0.98 -0.93
C PRO A 114 14.27 0.07 -0.67
N THR A 115 13.24 -0.33 0.05
CA THR A 115 12.12 0.54 0.45
C THR A 115 11.65 0.15 1.84
N GLN A 116 10.93 1.04 2.51
CA GLN A 116 10.16 0.73 3.70
C GLN A 116 8.68 0.65 3.35
N PHE A 117 7.88 0.10 4.25
CA PHE A 117 6.44 0.09 4.08
C PHE A 117 5.67 0.17 5.39
N THR A 118 4.41 0.58 5.28
CA THR A 118 3.42 0.53 6.34
C THR A 118 2.15 -0.07 5.76
N ALA A 119 1.56 -1.03 6.47
CA ALA A 119 0.31 -1.67 6.08
C ALA A 119 -0.78 -1.35 7.12
N GLN A 120 -1.95 -0.94 6.66
CA GLN A 120 -3.07 -0.53 7.51
C GLN A 120 -4.39 -1.02 6.91
N GLN A 121 -5.32 -1.39 7.78
CA GLN A 121 -6.71 -1.60 7.42
C GLN A 121 -7.56 -0.38 7.77
N PHE A 122 -8.41 0.02 6.84
CA PHE A 122 -9.50 0.97 7.09
C PHE A 122 -10.85 0.30 6.79
N PRO A 123 -11.98 0.85 7.25
CA PRO A 123 -13.29 0.45 6.72
C PRO A 123 -13.40 0.74 5.20
N GLN A 124 -14.19 -0.05 4.48
CA GLN A 124 -14.59 0.23 3.11
C GLN A 124 -15.40 1.54 3.06
N TYR A 125 -15.41 2.21 1.90
CA TYR A 125 -16.24 3.39 1.67
C TYR A 125 -17.73 3.08 1.81
N GLY A 126 -18.40 3.78 2.73
CA GLY A 126 -19.84 3.60 2.95
C GLY A 126 -20.22 2.31 3.70
N GLY A 127 -19.25 1.53 4.16
CA GLY A 127 -19.48 0.30 4.93
C GLY A 127 -19.92 0.57 6.37
N HIS A 128 -20.69 -0.36 6.93
CA HIS A 128 -20.98 -0.41 8.36
C HIS A 128 -19.79 -1.07 9.09
N ALA A 129 -19.44 -0.58 10.28
CA ALA A 129 -18.35 -1.15 11.06
C ALA A 129 -18.57 -2.65 11.30
N GLY A 130 -17.72 -3.52 10.74
CA GLY A 130 -17.67 -4.91 11.18
C GLY A 130 -17.14 -5.97 10.23
N ASN A 131 -17.27 -5.86 8.90
CA ASN A 131 -16.89 -6.94 7.96
C ASN A 131 -16.68 -6.49 6.50
N ASP A 132 -16.36 -5.21 6.29
CA ASP A 132 -16.10 -4.62 4.97
C ASP A 132 -14.93 -3.61 5.08
N GLY A 133 -13.71 -4.04 4.79
CA GLY A 133 -12.45 -3.35 5.02
C GLY A 133 -11.67 -3.05 3.75
N ARG A 134 -10.62 -2.24 3.90
CA ARG A 134 -9.70 -1.84 2.84
C ARG A 134 -8.28 -2.00 3.34
N VAL A 135 -7.42 -2.64 2.54
CA VAL A 135 -5.99 -2.72 2.83
C VAL A 135 -5.30 -1.59 2.15
N VAL A 136 -4.44 -0.92 2.90
CA VAL A 136 -3.60 0.16 2.39
C VAL A 136 -2.16 -0.16 2.72
N ILE A 137 -1.32 -0.23 1.70
CA ILE A 137 0.12 -0.38 1.86
C ILE A 137 0.82 0.84 1.30
N TYR A 138 1.46 1.61 2.16
CA TYR A 138 2.34 2.71 1.79
C TYR A 138 3.74 2.18 1.63
N THR A 139 4.39 2.46 0.50
CA THR A 139 5.84 2.27 0.34
C THR A 139 6.53 3.62 0.35
N TYR A 140 7.71 3.70 0.98
CA TYR A 140 8.43 4.96 1.11
C TYR A 140 9.94 4.75 1.27
N THR A 141 10.70 5.76 0.86
CA THR A 141 12.15 5.85 1.12
C THR A 141 12.41 7.04 2.06
N LYS A 142 13.68 7.34 2.31
CA LYS A 142 14.08 8.59 3.00
C LYS A 142 13.62 9.86 2.26
N ASP A 143 13.34 9.75 0.96
CA ASP A 143 13.02 10.89 0.08
C ASP A 143 11.50 11.13 -0.03
N GLY A 144 10.66 10.26 0.54
CA GLY A 144 9.20 10.43 0.56
C GLY A 144 8.43 9.15 0.25
N ILE A 145 7.11 9.30 0.04
CA ILE A 145 6.21 8.19 -0.31
C ILE A 145 6.46 7.83 -1.78
N THR A 146 6.80 6.57 -2.03
CA THR A 146 7.05 6.06 -3.38
C THR A 146 5.80 5.44 -4.00
N GLY A 147 4.84 5.02 -3.19
CA GLY A 147 3.53 4.61 -3.71
C GLY A 147 2.57 4.11 -2.63
N VAL A 148 1.33 3.91 -3.05
CA VAL A 148 0.23 3.49 -2.18
C VAL A 148 -0.59 2.44 -2.91
N PHE A 149 -0.60 1.22 -2.38
CA PHE A 149 -1.55 0.18 -2.81
C PHE A 149 -2.82 0.26 -1.98
N ILE A 150 -3.97 0.10 -2.63
CA ILE A 150 -5.29 0.04 -2.00
C ILE A 150 -6.09 -1.12 -2.59
N SER A 151 -6.64 -1.99 -1.74
CA SER A 151 -7.69 -2.96 -2.11
C SER A 151 -8.97 -2.70 -1.31
N GLU A 152 -10.13 -3.01 -1.88
CA GLU A 152 -11.44 -2.90 -1.21
C GLU A 152 -11.87 -4.20 -0.50
N ASP A 153 -10.92 -5.11 -0.27
CA ASP A 153 -11.17 -6.37 0.43
C ASP A 153 -10.83 -6.28 1.92
N ASP A 154 -11.64 -6.95 2.74
CA ASP A 154 -11.37 -7.21 4.14
C ASP A 154 -10.01 -7.81 4.33
N ASN A 155 -9.23 -7.15 5.17
CA ASN A 155 -7.99 -7.72 5.63
C ASN A 155 -7.57 -7.08 6.94
N TYR A 156 -7.50 -7.90 7.96
CA TYR A 156 -7.08 -7.53 9.29
C TYR A 156 -5.59 -7.15 9.28
N VAL A 157 -5.27 -5.86 9.28
CA VAL A 157 -3.86 -5.40 9.27
C VAL A 157 -3.66 -4.08 10.00
N ALA A 158 -2.63 -4.03 10.84
CA ALA A 158 -1.97 -2.78 11.17
C ALA A 158 -0.51 -3.09 11.49
N GLY A 159 0.44 -2.55 10.74
CA GLY A 159 1.86 -2.75 11.03
C GLY A 159 2.81 -1.84 10.28
N VAL A 160 4.01 -1.67 10.84
CA VAL A 160 5.06 -0.81 10.30
C VAL A 160 6.35 -1.62 10.20
N PHE A 161 7.06 -1.53 9.07
CA PHE A 161 8.37 -2.15 8.92
C PHE A 161 9.41 -1.11 8.51
N LYS A 162 10.55 -1.09 9.21
CA LYS A 162 11.60 -0.07 9.05
C LYS A 162 12.97 -0.62 8.65
N ASP A 163 13.07 -1.89 8.31
CA ASP A 163 14.31 -2.49 7.83
C ASP A 163 14.29 -2.66 6.30
N SER A 164 15.40 -2.35 5.63
CA SER A 164 15.47 -2.29 4.18
C SER A 164 16.00 -3.55 3.52
N ASP A 165 16.65 -4.43 4.28
CA ASP A 165 17.36 -5.59 3.70
C ASP A 165 16.42 -6.67 3.17
N ASN A 166 15.18 -6.68 3.69
CA ASN A 166 14.15 -7.64 3.36
C ASN A 166 12.98 -7.04 2.58
N THR A 167 13.06 -5.76 2.23
CA THR A 167 11.97 -5.02 1.60
C THR A 167 12.48 -4.20 0.43
N PHE A 168 12.06 -4.53 -0.78
CA PHE A 168 12.59 -3.89 -1.99
C PHE A 168 11.58 -3.88 -3.14
N TRP A 169 11.80 -2.95 -4.05
CA TRP A 169 11.23 -2.97 -5.39
C TRP A 169 12.21 -3.64 -6.36
N LYS A 170 11.71 -4.51 -7.22
CA LYS A 170 12.48 -5.09 -8.33
C LYS A 170 11.69 -5.08 -9.64
N PRO A 171 12.36 -5.24 -10.79
CA PRO A 171 11.68 -5.51 -12.04
C PRO A 171 10.87 -6.81 -11.97
N THR A 172 9.71 -6.86 -12.63
CA THR A 172 9.04 -8.14 -12.91
C THR A 172 9.87 -8.93 -13.92
N ALA A 173 9.88 -10.26 -13.79
CA ALA A 173 10.55 -11.16 -14.72
C ALA A 173 9.90 -11.15 -16.12
#